data_AF-P0DL43-F1
#
_entry.id   AF-P0DL43-F1
#
_cell.length_a   1.000
_cell.length_b   1.000
_cell.length_c   1.000
_cell.angle_alpha   90.00
_cell.angle_beta   90.00
_cell.angle_gamma   90.00
#
_symmetry.space_group_name_H-M   'P 1'
#
loop_
_entity.id
_entity.type
_entity.pdbx_description
1 polymer ?
#
loop_
_entity_poly.entity_id
_entity_poly.type
_entity_poly.pdbx_seq_one_letter_code
_entity_poly.pdbx_strand_id
1 'polypeptide(L)' 'TIINVKCTSPKQCVPACKAAMGTVRAKCINGKCKCYI' A
#
# COMPACT_ATOMS: atom_id res chain seq x y z
N THR A 1 -6.86 -2.65 -3.95
CA THR A 1 -6.91 -1.28 -4.49
C THR A 1 -5.53 -0.71 -4.67
N ILE A 2 -5.23 -0.09 -5.82
CA ILE A 2 -3.98 0.69 -5.98
C ILE A 2 -4.24 2.09 -5.42
N ILE A 3 -3.43 2.51 -4.45
CA ILE A 3 -3.45 3.86 -3.90
C ILE A 3 -2.27 4.65 -4.48
N ASN A 4 -2.45 5.96 -4.67
CA ASN A 4 -1.41 6.83 -5.25
C ASN A 4 -0.34 7.24 -4.23
N VAL A 5 0.08 6.29 -3.38
CA VAL A 5 1.20 6.47 -2.47
C VAL A 5 2.44 5.96 -3.15
N LYS A 6 3.43 6.83 -3.31
CA LYS A 6 4.74 6.44 -3.83
C LYS A 6 5.42 5.51 -2.83
N CYS A 7 6.00 4.45 -3.34
CA CYS A 7 6.75 3.51 -2.52
C CYS A 7 7.98 3.01 -3.27
N THR A 8 8.98 2.65 -2.49
CA THR A 8 10.14 1.85 -2.92
C THR A 8 10.12 0.48 -2.25
N SER A 9 9.34 0.32 -1.18
CA SER A 9 9.17 -0.96 -0.47
C SER A 9 7.72 -1.18 -0.01
N PRO A 10 7.25 -2.44 0.04
CA PRO A 10 5.90 -2.76 0.52
C PRO A 10 5.58 -2.24 1.93
N LYS A 11 6.58 -2.16 2.82
CA LYS A 11 6.41 -1.71 4.21
C LYS A 11 5.95 -0.25 4.30
N GLN A 12 6.37 0.61 3.37
CA GLN A 12 5.92 2.01 3.31
C GLN A 12 4.42 2.13 3.01
N CYS A 13 3.83 1.12 2.38
CA CYS A 13 2.42 1.10 2.03
C CYS A 13 1.51 0.65 3.18
N VAL A 14 2.04 -0.08 4.17
CA VAL A 14 1.26 -0.62 5.29
C VAL A 14 0.45 0.45 6.03
N PRO A 15 1.01 1.59 6.49
CA PRO A 15 0.22 2.59 7.19
C PRO A 15 -0.89 3.18 6.31
N ALA A 16 -0.61 3.42 5.04
CA ALA A 16 -1.58 3.97 4.10
C ALA A 16 -2.71 2.96 3.78
N CYS A 17 -2.38 1.68 3.58
CA CYS A 17 -3.36 0.63 3.37
C CYS A 17 -4.20 0.36 4.62
N LYS A 18 -3.60 0.46 5.81
CA LYS A 18 -4.32 0.31 7.09
C LYS A 18 -5.30 1.47 7.29
N ALA A 19 -4.92 2.69 6.95
CA ALA A 19 -5.81 3.85 7.01
C ALA A 19 -6.93 3.80 5.95
N ALA A 20 -6.62 3.36 4.73
CA ALA A 20 -7.59 3.37 3.63
C ALA A 20 -8.57 2.17 3.63
N MET A 21 -8.11 0.99 4.05
CA MET A 21 -8.86 -0.27 3.91
C MET A 21 -8.86 -1.12 5.20
N GLY A 22 -8.22 -0.67 6.29
CA GLY A 22 -8.06 -1.47 7.50
C GLY A 22 -7.07 -2.63 7.39
N THR A 23 -6.36 -2.76 6.27
CA THR A 23 -5.46 -3.90 5.98
C THR A 23 -3.99 -3.54 6.07
N VAL A 24 -3.20 -4.44 6.64
CA VAL A 24 -1.73 -4.36 6.62
C VAL A 24 -1.14 -5.04 5.38
N ARG A 25 -1.97 -5.69 4.56
CA ARG A 25 -1.52 -6.37 3.34
C ARG A 25 -1.33 -5.34 2.23
N ALA A 26 -0.08 -5.01 1.98
CA ALA A 26 0.30 -4.07 0.95
C ALA A 26 1.46 -4.61 0.11
N LYS A 27 1.48 -4.25 -1.17
CA LYS A 27 2.64 -4.43 -2.06
C LYS A 27 3.01 -3.10 -2.70
N CYS A 28 4.28 -2.92 -2.98
CA CYS A 28 4.73 -1.84 -3.85
C CYS A 28 4.82 -2.38 -5.28
N ILE A 29 4.09 -1.78 -6.22
CA ILE A 29 4.07 -2.18 -7.64
C ILE A 29 4.28 -0.94 -8.48
N ASN A 30 5.33 -0.94 -9.30
CA ASN A 30 5.68 0.15 -10.21
C ASN A 30 5.76 1.52 -9.50
N GLY A 31 6.33 1.55 -8.31
CA GLY A 31 6.45 2.76 -7.48
C GLY A 31 5.15 3.20 -6.78
N LYS A 32 4.06 2.42 -6.86
CA LYS A 32 2.77 2.72 -6.21
C LYS A 32 2.34 1.62 -5.25
N CYS A 33 1.69 2.02 -4.17
CA CYS A 33 1.16 1.09 -3.19
C CYS A 33 -0.11 0.40 -3.69
N LYS A 34 -0.15 -0.93 -3.66
CA LYS A 34 -1.33 -1.76 -3.88
C LYS A 34 -1.72 -2.44 -2.57
N CYS A 35 -2.90 -2.09 -2.05
CA CYS A 35 -3.50 -2.68 -0.86
C CYS A 35 -4.37 -3.87 -1.24
N TYR A 36 -4.35 -4.91 -0.42
CA TYR A 36 -5.16 -6.12 -0.57
C TYR A 36 -5.96 -6.35 0.71
N ILE A 37 -7.18 -6.84 0.59
CA ILE A 37 -7.91 -7.43 1.72
C ILE A 37 -7.36 -8.85 1.94
#